data_AF-A0A955NY66-F1
#
_entry.id   AF-A0A955NY66-F1
#
_cell.length_a   1.000
_cell.length_b   1.000
_cell.length_c   1.000
_cell.angle_alpha   90.00
_cell.angle_beta   90.00
_cell.angle_gamma   90.00
#
_symmetry.space_group_name_H-M   'P 1'
#
loop_
_entity.id
_entity.type
_entity.pdbx_description
1 polymer ?
#
loop_
_entity_poly.entity_id
_entity_poly.type
_entity_poly.pdbx_seq_one_letter_code
_entity_poly.pdbx_strand_id
1 'polypeptide(L)' 'MNDSLKISHDWSDESLEAKARWFQSLSLEDRMEILCSFTDLALEVNPRLKDQKDAQPIEGRVQVLSRP' A
#
# COMPACT_ATOMS: atom_id res chain seq x y z
N MET A 1 -37.43 -12.54 5.60
CA MET A 1 -36.13 -12.87 6.22
C MET A 1 -35.16 -11.80 5.76
N ASN A 2 -35.02 -10.72 6.54
CA ASN A 2 -34.03 -9.67 6.26
C ASN A 2 -32.83 -9.93 7.15
N ASP A 3 -31.90 -10.75 6.68
CA ASP A 3 -30.56 -10.75 7.26
C ASP A 3 -29.91 -9.44 6.85
N SER A 4 -29.78 -8.54 7.81
CA SER A 4 -28.97 -7.33 7.67
C SER A 4 -27.54 -7.79 7.42
N LEU A 5 -27.04 -7.59 6.20
CA LEU A 5 -25.63 -7.85 5.86
C LEU A 5 -24.75 -7.01 6.78
N LYS A 6 -24.22 -7.64 7.83
CA LYS A 6 -23.37 -6.99 8.82
C LYS A 6 -21.97 -6.87 8.23
N ILE A 7 -21.57 -5.64 7.89
CA ILE A 7 -20.21 -5.35 7.42
C ILE A 7 -19.27 -5.43 8.63
N SER A 8 -18.23 -6.26 8.51
CA SER A 8 -17.13 -6.30 9.48
C SER A 8 -16.06 -5.29 9.07
N HIS A 9 -15.46 -4.63 10.07
CA HIS A 9 -14.37 -3.66 9.90
C HIS A 9 -13.12 -4.10 10.68
N ASP A 10 -12.99 -5.41 10.97
CA ASP A 10 -11.86 -5.96 11.70
C ASP A 10 -10.64 -6.13 10.77
N TRP A 11 -9.45 -5.80 11.26
CA TRP A 11 -8.21 -5.96 10.50
C TRP A 11 -7.86 -7.42 10.22
N SER A 12 -8.36 -8.34 11.05
CA SER A 12 -8.19 -9.78 10.83
C SER A 12 -8.92 -10.30 9.59
N ASP A 13 -9.89 -9.54 9.07
CA ASP A 13 -10.57 -9.84 7.81
C ASP A 13 -9.74 -9.43 6.59
N GLU A 14 -8.65 -8.67 6.78
CA GLU A 14 -7.80 -8.19 5.71
C GLU A 14 -6.65 -9.17 5.40
N SER A 15 -6.40 -9.38 4.10
CA SER A 15 -5.23 -10.14 3.62
C SER A 15 -4.41 -9.31 2.63
N LEU A 16 -3.10 -9.56 2.59
CA LEU A 16 -2.19 -8.88 1.65
C LEU A 16 -2.59 -9.19 0.20
N GLU A 17 -3.01 -10.42 -0.08
CA GLU A 17 -3.44 -10.89 -1.39
C GLU A 17 -4.72 -10.18 -1.86
N ALA A 18 -5.67 -9.92 -0.95
CA ALA A 18 -6.88 -9.17 -1.28
C ALA A 18 -6.57 -7.70 -1.58
N LYS A 19 -5.71 -7.06 -0.76
CA LYS A 19 -5.25 -5.68 -1.00
C LYS A 19 -4.51 -5.56 -2.33
N ALA A 20 -3.63 -6.51 -2.63
CA ALA A 20 -2.91 -6.54 -3.90
C ALA A 20 -3.85 -6.67 -5.09
N ARG A 21 -4.83 -7.58 -5.04
CA ARG A 21 -5.84 -7.74 -6.09
C ARG A 21 -6.69 -6.48 -6.28
N TRP A 22 -7.12 -5.87 -5.18
CA TRP A 22 -7.84 -4.59 -5.22
C TRP A 22 -7.00 -3.52 -5.91
N PHE A 23 -5.76 -3.31 -5.49
CA PHE A 23 -4.88 -2.29 -6.08
C PHE A 23 -4.59 -2.55 -7.57
N GLN A 24 -4.45 -3.82 -7.97
CA GLN A 24 -4.25 -4.21 -9.38
C GLN A 24 -5.48 -3.97 -10.26
N SER A 25 -6.68 -3.94 -9.67
CA SER A 25 -7.91 -3.68 -10.42
C SER A 25 -8.12 -2.20 -10.77
N LEU A 26 -7.33 -1.31 -10.18
CA LEU A 26 -7.40 0.13 -10.39
C LEU A 26 -6.79 0.57 -11.73
N SER A 27 -7.28 1.68 -12.27
CA SER A 27 -6.66 2.30 -13.44
C SER A 27 -5.24 2.80 -13.10
N LEU A 28 -4.46 3.19 -14.12
CA LEU A 28 -3.17 3.83 -13.86
C LEU A 28 -3.33 5.16 -13.11
N GLU A 29 -4.36 5.93 -13.47
CA GLU A 29 -4.66 7.23 -12.87
C GLU A 29 -5.01 7.08 -11.38
N ASP A 30 -5.91 6.16 -11.05
CA ASP A 30 -6.31 5.91 -9.65
C ASP A 30 -5.13 5.43 -8.80
N ARG A 31 -4.24 4.60 -9.38
CA ARG A 31 -3.01 4.16 -8.68
C ARG A 31 -2.08 5.33 -8.39
N MET A 32 -1.97 6.28 -9.33
CA MET A 32 -1.18 7.49 -9.12
C MET A 32 -1.81 8.41 -8.07
N GLU A 33 -3.13 8.56 -8.06
CA GLU A 33 -3.84 9.34 -7.03
C GLU A 33 -3.61 8.75 -5.62
N ILE A 34 -3.70 7.43 -5.49
CA ILE A 34 -3.39 6.74 -4.23
C ILE A 34 -1.94 6.98 -3.81
N LEU A 35 -0.99 6.86 -4.74
CA LEU A 35 0.42 7.12 -4.45
C LEU A 35 0.63 8.56 -3.96
N CYS A 36 0.03 9.55 -4.63
CA CYS A 36 0.12 10.94 -4.22
C CYS A 36 -0.48 11.16 -2.83
N SER A 37 -1.71 10.68 -2.58
CA SER A 37 -2.38 10.89 -1.30
C SER A 37 -1.62 10.27 -0.10
N PHE A 38 -1.05 9.08 -0.26
CA PHE A 38 -0.19 8.49 0.78
C PHE A 38 1.13 9.25 0.95
N THR A 39 1.70 9.77 -0.14
CA THR A 39 2.93 10.57 -0.09
C THR A 39 2.68 11.90 0.64
N ASP A 40 1.58 12.57 0.32
CA ASP A 40 1.18 13.83 0.97
C ASP A 40 0.95 13.60 2.46
N LEU A 41 0.19 12.57 2.84
CA LEU A 41 -0.02 12.19 4.24
C LEU A 41 1.32 11.93 4.96
N ALA A 42 2.24 11.20 4.33
CA ALA A 42 3.54 10.90 4.92
C ALA A 42 4.38 12.17 5.12
N LEU A 43 4.34 13.11 4.18
CA LEU A 43 5.03 14.40 4.27
C LEU A 43 4.36 15.36 5.27
N GLU A 44 3.05 15.33 5.40
CA GLU A 44 2.32 16.10 6.42
C GLU A 44 2.69 15.63 7.83
N VAL A 45 2.70 14.31 8.05
CA VAL A 45 3.07 13.71 9.34
C VAL A 45 4.57 13.86 9.62
N ASN A 46 5.42 13.76 8.60
CA ASN A 46 6.87 13.88 8.73
C ASN A 46 7.48 14.71 7.58
N PRO A 47 7.50 16.05 7.72
CA PRO A 47 7.99 16.94 6.65
C PRO A 47 9.47 16.74 6.28
N ARG A 48 10.26 16.15 7.18
CA ARG A 48 11.69 15.85 6.97
C ARG A 48 11.92 14.54 6.21
N LEU A 49 10.87 13.79 5.91
CA LEU A 49 10.97 12.52 5.17
C LEU A 49 11.64 12.73 3.81
N LYS A 50 11.36 13.86 3.13
CA LYS A 50 11.99 14.24 1.85
C LYS A 50 13.50 14.48 1.93
N ASP A 51 14.01 14.79 3.12
CA ASP A 51 15.43 15.12 3.33
C ASP A 51 16.26 13.85 3.56
N GLN A 52 15.61 12.70 3.76
CA GLN A 52 16.29 11.42 3.89
C GLN A 52 16.79 10.98 2.51
N LYS A 53 18.08 11.23 2.29
CA LYS A 53 18.80 10.78 1.11
C LYS A 53 19.11 9.29 1.28
N ASP A 54 18.55 8.48 0.39
CA ASP A 54 18.77 7.03 0.27
C ASP A 54 18.05 6.17 1.31
N ALA A 55 16.92 5.58 0.91
CA ALA A 55 16.36 4.44 1.62
C ALA A 55 17.37 3.28 1.56
N GLN A 56 18.03 2.99 2.68
CA GLN A 56 18.91 1.83 2.76
C GLN A 56 18.06 0.57 2.63
N PRO A 57 18.36 -0.33 1.68
CA PRO A 57 17.66 -1.60 1.57
C PRO A 57 17.72 -2.32 2.93
N ILE A 58 16.58 -2.78 3.42
CA ILE A 58 16.56 -3.63 4.62
C ILE A 58 17.40 -4.87 4.30
N GLU A 59 18.41 -5.13 5.11
CA GLU A 59 19.31 -6.27 4.93
C GLU A 59 18.50 -7.57 4.76
N GLY A 60 18.75 -8.29 3.67
CA GLY A 60 18.04 -9.53 3.32
C GLY A 60 16.77 -9.38 2.45
N ARG A 61 16.33 -8.16 2.10
CA ARG A 61 15.15 -7.94 1.24
C ARG A 61 15.49 -7.65 -0.23
N VAL A 62 16.31 -8.52 -0.85
CA VAL A 62 16.58 -8.45 -2.30
C VAL A 62 15.58 -9.37 -3.03
N GLN A 63 14.75 -8.80 -3.92
CA GLN A 63 13.92 -9.58 -4.84
C GLN A 63 14.74 -9.91 -6.10
N VAL A 64 15.20 -11.16 -6.23
CA VAL A 64 15.86 -11.65 -7.46
C VAL A 64 14.78 -12.05 -8.46
N LEU A 65 14.62 -11.28 -9.54
CA LEU A 65 13.58 -11.51 -10.57
C LEU A 65 13.96 -12.59 -11.59
N SER A 66 15.25 -12.86 -11.80
CA SER A 66 15.78 -14.03 -12.52
C SER A 66 17.27 -14.21 -12.24
N ARG A 67 17.77 -15.44 -12.40
CA ARG A 67 19.22 -15.76 -12.41
C ARG A 67 19.68 -15.94 -13.88
N PRO A 68 20.97 -15.72 -14.19
CA PRO A 68 21.55 -16.06 -15.49
C PRO A 68 21.45 -17.55 -15.82
#